data_AF-A0A950LTL9-F1
#
_entry.id   AF-A0A950LTL9-F1
#
_cell.length_a   1.000
_cell.length_b   1.000
_cell.length_c   1.000
_cell.angle_alpha   90.00
_cell.angle_beta   90.00
_cell.angle_gamma   90.00
#
_symmetry.space_group_name_H-M   'P 1'
#
loop_
_entity.id
_entity.type
_entity.pdbx_description
1 polymer ?
#
loop_
_entity_poly.entity_id
_entity_poly.type
_entity_poly.pdbx_seq_one_letter_code
_entity_poly.pdbx_strand_id
1 'polypeptide(L)'
;MKHFTPTLVFLVVASVLGHNRPADAQLRWPSAKKEALHVRLVALALADPRSSFFTTREVFVAEKEIGHDEWSLIKLVYTFLPYQPRLSESGLDYSIVHEFSALRNATCDETLAQMTSGPERSQLDLKYAADSPAKELEHRRTALPCYETTADDYSKAAREPIPPPPPPSPSLSER
;
A
#
# COMPACT_ATOMS: atom_id res chain seq x y z
N MET A 1 47.63 -72.86 22.90
CA MET A 1 48.03 -72.35 21.57
C MET A 1 46.77 -72.00 20.79
N LYS A 2 46.68 -70.72 20.41
CA LYS A 2 45.90 -70.05 19.34
C LYS A 2 44.54 -70.63 18.90
N HIS A 3 43.53 -69.78 19.14
CA HIS A 3 42.19 -69.72 18.57
C HIS A 3 42.14 -69.93 17.05
N PHE A 4 41.10 -70.64 16.59
CA PHE A 4 40.65 -70.62 15.21
C PHE A 4 39.17 -71.01 15.13
N THR A 5 38.29 -70.04 14.90
CA THR A 5 37.02 -70.25 14.18
C THR A 5 36.52 -68.88 13.67
N PRO A 6 36.34 -68.72 12.36
CA PRO A 6 35.80 -67.52 11.76
C PRO A 6 34.27 -67.65 11.62
N THR A 7 33.52 -66.67 12.10
CA THR A 7 32.11 -66.52 11.73
C THR A 7 31.83 -65.05 11.46
N LEU A 8 31.85 -64.70 10.18
CA LEU A 8 31.34 -63.44 9.66
C LEU A 8 30.49 -63.80 8.47
N VAL A 9 29.18 -63.49 8.56
CA VAL A 9 28.32 -62.90 7.52
C VAL A 9 26.89 -62.95 8.08
N PHE A 10 26.37 -61.79 8.46
CA PHE A 10 24.94 -61.48 8.29
C PHE A 10 24.85 -60.05 7.78
N LEU A 11 24.81 -59.94 6.44
CA LEU A 11 24.42 -58.74 5.72
C LEU A 11 22.93 -58.49 5.98
N VAL A 12 22.61 -57.55 6.86
CA VAL A 12 21.25 -57.01 6.95
C VAL A 12 21.11 -55.94 5.87
N VAL A 13 20.71 -56.37 4.67
CA VAL A 13 20.23 -55.48 3.61
C VAL A 13 18.75 -55.25 3.88
N ALA A 14 18.44 -54.26 4.73
CA ALA A 14 17.08 -53.74 4.88
C ALA A 14 16.88 -52.64 3.83
N SER A 15 16.66 -53.03 2.58
CA SER A 15 16.22 -52.13 1.53
C SER A 15 14.72 -52.29 1.29
N VAL A 16 14.06 -51.14 1.14
CA VAL A 16 12.74 -50.91 0.55
C VAL A 16 11.53 -51.10 1.48
N LEU A 17 11.20 -50.05 2.23
CA LEU A 17 9.81 -49.65 2.55
C LEU A 17 9.76 -48.15 2.92
N GLY A 18 10.49 -47.33 2.17
CA GLY A 18 10.26 -45.90 2.15
C GLY A 18 9.00 -45.64 1.32
N HIS A 19 7.86 -45.52 2.00
CA HIS A 19 6.61 -45.09 1.42
C HIS A 19 6.83 -43.88 0.52
N ASN A 20 6.27 -43.93 -0.70
CA ASN A 20 5.95 -42.78 -1.53
C ASN A 20 5.05 -41.82 -0.76
N ARG A 21 5.60 -41.06 0.18
CA ARG A 21 4.96 -39.83 0.65
C ARG A 21 5.25 -38.81 -0.44
N PRO A 22 4.27 -38.33 -1.21
CA PRO A 22 4.51 -37.16 -2.03
C PRO A 22 5.02 -36.08 -1.08
N ALA A 23 6.21 -35.55 -1.36
CA ALA A 23 6.67 -34.34 -0.73
C ALA A 23 5.72 -33.24 -1.19
N ASP A 24 4.70 -32.96 -0.37
CA ASP A 24 3.74 -31.90 -0.61
C ASP A 24 4.48 -30.58 -0.38
N ALA A 25 5.19 -30.13 -1.41
CA ALA A 25 5.88 -28.86 -1.46
C ALA A 25 4.86 -27.74 -1.73
N GLN A 26 3.81 -27.67 -0.90
CA GLN A 26 2.89 -26.55 -0.94
C GLN A 26 3.57 -25.37 -0.25
N LEU A 27 4.24 -24.54 -1.07
CA LEU A 27 4.71 -23.23 -0.65
C LEU A 27 3.48 -22.43 -0.20
N ARG A 28 3.19 -22.48 1.11
CA ARG A 28 2.20 -21.66 1.79
C ARG A 28 2.81 -20.26 1.87
N TRP A 29 2.87 -19.55 0.75
CA TRP A 29 3.10 -18.11 0.81
C TRP A 29 1.96 -17.52 1.63
N PRO A 30 2.24 -16.78 2.71
CA PRO A 30 1.20 -16.03 3.39
C PRO A 30 0.59 -15.08 2.36
N SER A 31 -0.62 -15.39 1.88
CA SER A 31 -1.35 -14.46 1.04
C SER A 31 -1.63 -13.23 1.90
N ALA A 32 -0.89 -12.16 1.63
CA ALA A 32 -1.04 -10.91 2.35
C ALA A 32 -2.49 -10.43 2.16
N LYS A 33 -3.23 -10.35 3.27
CA LYS A 33 -4.67 -10.08 3.23
C LYS A 33 -4.88 -8.61 2.87
N LYS A 34 -5.52 -8.36 1.72
CA LYS A 34 -5.96 -7.01 1.33
C LYS A 34 -7.17 -6.59 2.16
N GLU A 35 -7.25 -5.31 2.46
CA GLU A 35 -8.40 -4.67 3.09
C GLU A 35 -9.12 -3.76 2.09
N ALA A 36 -10.45 -3.70 2.21
CA ALA A 36 -11.24 -2.74 1.44
C ALA A 36 -11.09 -1.34 2.06
N LEU A 37 -10.78 -0.36 1.21
CA LEU A 37 -10.55 1.03 1.59
C LEU A 37 -11.45 1.97 0.81
N HIS A 38 -12.05 2.94 1.50
CA HIS A 38 -12.61 4.15 0.90
C HIS A 38 -11.62 5.29 1.10
N VAL A 39 -11.21 5.93 -0.01
CA VAL A 39 -10.10 6.85 -0.02
C VAL A 39 -10.42 8.11 -0.81
N ARG A 40 -10.15 9.29 -0.23
CA ARG A 40 -10.13 10.57 -0.94
C ARG A 40 -8.70 10.93 -1.30
N LEU A 41 -8.43 11.22 -2.57
CA LEU A 41 -7.10 11.62 -3.01
C LEU A 41 -6.87 13.09 -2.66
N VAL A 42 -5.87 13.36 -1.84
CA VAL A 42 -5.55 14.73 -1.40
C VAL A 42 -4.49 15.36 -2.28
N ALA A 43 -3.39 14.65 -2.51
CA ALA A 43 -2.31 15.16 -3.34
C ALA A 43 -1.55 14.04 -4.03
N LEU A 44 -1.09 14.30 -5.26
CA LEU A 44 -0.13 13.45 -5.96
C LEU A 44 1.28 13.87 -5.58
N ALA A 45 2.03 12.94 -5.00
CA ALA A 45 3.41 13.14 -4.54
C ALA A 45 4.45 12.65 -5.54
N LEU A 46 4.19 11.54 -6.22
CA LEU A 46 5.05 11.01 -7.26
C LEU A 46 4.21 10.39 -8.36
N ALA A 47 4.60 10.65 -9.60
CA ALA A 47 3.98 10.12 -10.79
C ALA A 47 5.09 9.62 -11.72
N ASP A 48 5.47 8.35 -11.57
CA ASP A 48 6.54 7.79 -12.39
C ASP A 48 6.15 7.82 -13.88
N PRO A 49 7.09 8.09 -14.80
CA PRO A 49 6.80 8.10 -16.23
C PRO A 49 6.24 6.74 -16.69
N ARG A 50 5.16 6.77 -17.47
CA ARG A 50 4.55 5.54 -17.99
C ARG A 50 5.58 4.79 -18.86
N SER A 51 5.74 3.51 -18.57
CA SER A 51 6.49 2.58 -19.40
C SER A 51 5.55 1.80 -20.31
N SER A 52 6.07 1.30 -21.44
CA SER A 52 5.37 0.34 -22.31
C SER A 52 5.67 -1.12 -21.97
N PHE A 53 6.60 -1.38 -21.04
CA PHE A 53 7.16 -2.72 -20.80
C PHE A 53 6.97 -3.23 -19.37
N PHE A 54 6.83 -2.34 -18.40
CA PHE A 54 6.79 -2.69 -16.97
C PHE A 54 5.72 -1.91 -16.22
N THR A 55 5.34 -2.42 -15.04
CA THR A 55 4.44 -1.74 -14.12
C THR A 55 5.04 -0.42 -13.66
N THR A 56 4.21 0.61 -13.62
CA THR A 56 4.57 1.95 -13.14
C THR A 56 3.73 2.26 -11.90
N ARG A 57 4.10 3.29 -11.13
CA ARG A 57 3.38 3.66 -9.91
C ARG A 57 3.09 5.16 -9.81
N GLU A 58 2.05 5.45 -9.05
CA GLU A 58 1.74 6.76 -8.50
C GLU A 58 1.71 6.68 -6.98
N VAL A 59 2.21 7.71 -6.33
CA VAL A 59 2.19 7.83 -4.87
C VAL A 59 1.36 9.05 -4.50
N PHE A 60 0.36 8.85 -3.67
CA PHE A 60 -0.55 9.88 -3.21
C PHE A 60 -0.46 10.07 -1.70
N VAL A 61 -0.65 11.32 -1.27
CA VAL A 61 -1.21 11.62 0.05
C VAL A 61 -2.72 11.50 -0.08
N ALA A 62 -3.34 10.71 0.78
CA ALA A 62 -4.76 10.44 0.69
C ALA A 62 -5.37 10.34 2.09
N GLU A 63 -6.69 10.46 2.17
CA GLU A 63 -7.44 10.21 3.39
C GLU A 63 -8.24 8.93 3.27
N LYS A 64 -8.08 8.03 4.24
CA LYS A 64 -8.83 6.79 4.38
C LYS A 64 -9.95 6.98 5.40
N GLU A 65 -11.15 6.50 5.07
CA GLU A 65 -12.26 6.41 6.00
C GLU A 65 -11.93 5.41 7.13
N ILE A 66 -12.04 5.84 8.38
CA ILE A 66 -11.82 5.00 9.57
C ILE A 66 -13.07 4.84 10.45
N GLY A 67 -14.11 5.63 10.18
CA GLY A 67 -15.39 5.62 10.89
C GLY A 67 -16.38 6.53 10.18
N HIS A 68 -17.57 6.70 10.76
CA HIS A 68 -18.59 7.58 10.18
C HIS A 68 -18.08 9.03 10.15
N ASP A 69 -17.86 9.57 8.95
CA ASP A 69 -17.27 10.90 8.70
C ASP A 69 -15.88 11.13 9.30
N GLU A 70 -15.19 10.07 9.75
CA GLU A 70 -13.84 10.18 10.29
C GLU A 70 -12.81 9.71 9.26
N TRP A 71 -11.89 10.61 8.94
CA TRP A 71 -10.89 10.42 7.91
C TRP A 71 -9.48 10.50 8.51
N SER A 72 -8.60 9.60 8.08
CA SER A 72 -7.22 9.53 8.53
C SER A 72 -6.26 9.54 7.35
N LEU A 73 -5.17 10.29 7.48
CA LEU A 73 -4.19 10.42 6.41
C LEU A 73 -3.35 9.15 6.24
N ILE A 74 -3.17 8.77 4.99
CA ILE A 74 -2.40 7.63 4.56
C ILE A 74 -1.52 8.00 3.36
N LYS A 75 -0.52 7.16 3.12
CA LYS A 75 0.23 7.12 1.86
C LYS A 75 -0.36 6.01 1.01
N LEU A 76 -0.84 6.33 -0.19
CA LEU A 76 -1.34 5.34 -1.14
C LEU A 76 -0.33 5.15 -2.27
N VAL A 77 0.08 3.91 -2.52
CA VAL A 77 0.93 3.52 -3.65
C VAL A 77 0.07 2.74 -4.64
N TYR A 78 -0.23 3.36 -5.77
CA TYR A 78 -1.05 2.79 -6.83
C TYR A 78 -0.17 2.30 -7.98
N THR A 79 -0.15 0.99 -8.22
CA THR A 79 0.64 0.36 -9.28
C THR A 79 -0.24 -0.04 -10.45
N PHE A 80 0.19 0.25 -11.67
CA PHE A 80 -0.59 -0.03 -12.88
C PHE A 80 0.31 -0.50 -14.03
N LEU A 81 -0.28 -1.31 -14.91
CA LEU A 81 0.33 -1.74 -16.16
C LEU A 81 0.21 -0.65 -17.24
N PRO A 82 1.02 -0.70 -18.31
CA PRO A 82 1.05 0.32 -19.36
C PRO A 82 -0.32 0.70 -19.95
N TYR A 83 -1.22 -0.27 -20.09
CA TYR A 83 -2.55 -0.11 -20.67
C TYR A 83 -3.65 0.17 -19.63
N GLN A 84 -3.33 0.09 -18.35
CA GLN A 84 -4.25 0.43 -17.28
C GLN A 84 -4.25 1.95 -17.06
N PRO A 85 -5.41 2.54 -16.74
CA PRO A 85 -5.51 3.97 -16.49
C PRO A 85 -4.74 4.36 -15.23
N ARG A 86 -4.27 5.60 -15.20
CA ARG A 86 -3.68 6.21 -13.99
C ARG A 86 -4.80 6.77 -13.12
N LEU A 87 -4.60 6.84 -11.82
CA LEU A 87 -5.56 7.55 -10.96
C LEU A 87 -5.55 9.05 -11.28
N SER A 88 -4.37 9.61 -11.56
CA SER A 88 -4.24 11.04 -11.88
C SER A 88 -4.78 11.45 -13.25
N GLU A 89 -5.09 10.50 -14.17
CA GLU A 89 -5.59 10.80 -15.51
C GLU A 89 -6.97 11.47 -15.49
N SER A 90 -7.80 11.17 -14.50
CA SER A 90 -9.12 11.80 -14.32
C SER A 90 -9.05 13.16 -13.59
N GLY A 91 -7.84 13.62 -13.25
CA GLY A 91 -7.64 14.75 -12.35
C GLY A 91 -7.72 14.36 -10.88
N LEU A 92 -7.37 15.30 -10.00
CA LEU A 92 -7.46 15.15 -8.55
C LEU A 92 -8.65 15.96 -8.04
N ASP A 93 -9.65 15.28 -7.50
CA ASP A 93 -10.87 15.86 -6.97
C ASP A 93 -11.13 15.29 -5.58
N TYR A 94 -11.04 16.16 -4.56
CA TYR A 94 -11.18 15.76 -3.17
C TYR A 94 -12.62 15.36 -2.80
N SER A 95 -13.61 15.72 -3.63
CA SER A 95 -15.00 15.28 -3.46
C SER A 95 -15.23 13.82 -3.91
N ILE A 96 -14.24 13.18 -4.51
CA ILE A 96 -14.36 11.79 -4.99
C ILE A 96 -13.80 10.82 -3.95
N VAL A 97 -14.63 9.86 -3.57
CA VAL A 97 -14.24 8.69 -2.79
C VAL A 97 -13.99 7.51 -3.73
N HIS A 98 -12.79 6.98 -3.67
CA HIS A 98 -12.34 5.82 -4.42
C HIS A 98 -12.38 4.57 -3.55
N GLU A 99 -12.87 3.45 -4.10
CA GLU A 99 -12.87 2.15 -3.45
C GLU A 99 -11.74 1.27 -3.98
N PHE A 100 -10.88 0.79 -3.08
CA PHE A 100 -9.75 -0.09 -3.40
C PHE A 100 -9.72 -1.33 -2.52
N SER A 101 -9.12 -2.40 -3.02
CA SER A 101 -8.50 -3.42 -2.16
C SER A 101 -7.00 -3.12 -2.02
N ALA A 102 -6.50 -2.92 -0.80
CA ALA A 102 -5.11 -2.52 -0.58
C ALA A 102 -4.43 -3.35 0.51
N LEU A 103 -3.12 -3.48 0.42
CA LEU A 103 -2.27 -4.12 1.40
C LEU A 103 -1.56 -3.09 2.27
N ARG A 104 -1.64 -3.23 3.61
CA ARG A 104 -0.83 -2.43 4.52
C ARG A 104 0.63 -2.85 4.44
N ASN A 105 1.54 -1.91 4.22
CA ASN A 105 2.97 -2.14 4.26
C ASN A 105 3.67 -1.13 5.19
N ALA A 106 3.94 -1.54 6.44
CA ALA A 106 4.59 -0.67 7.43
C ALA A 106 6.03 -0.28 7.07
N THR A 107 6.68 -1.00 6.15
CA THR A 107 8.07 -0.68 5.76
C THR A 107 8.15 0.52 4.82
N CYS A 108 7.03 0.94 4.21
CA CYS A 108 6.96 2.11 3.34
C CYS A 108 6.27 3.32 3.99
N ASP A 109 5.99 3.26 5.29
CA ASP A 109 5.46 4.40 6.06
C ASP A 109 6.47 5.56 5.99
N GLU A 110 6.00 6.72 5.54
CA GLU A 110 6.83 7.92 5.32
C GLU A 110 6.11 9.16 5.87
N THR A 111 6.86 10.10 6.41
CA THR A 111 6.35 11.44 6.72
C THR A 111 6.15 12.25 5.44
N LEU A 112 5.28 13.26 5.52
CA LEU A 112 5.01 14.17 4.40
C LEU A 112 6.30 14.84 3.88
N ALA A 113 7.20 15.22 4.79
CA ALA A 113 8.51 15.78 4.43
C ALA A 113 9.42 14.76 3.69
N GLN A 114 9.41 13.50 4.09
CA GLN A 114 10.17 12.45 3.38
C GLN A 114 9.59 12.18 1.99
N MET A 115 8.27 12.32 1.84
CA MET A 115 7.61 12.17 0.54
C MET A 115 8.01 13.26 -0.46
N THR A 116 8.39 14.46 -0.02
CA THR A 116 8.80 15.58 -0.89
C THR A 116 10.31 15.78 -1.01
N SER A 117 11.12 15.15 -0.16
CA SER A 117 12.58 15.42 -0.05
C SER A 117 13.48 14.32 -0.63
N GLY A 118 12.95 13.23 -1.17
CA GLY A 118 13.74 12.07 -1.64
C GLY A 118 14.48 12.32 -2.98
N PRO A 119 15.53 11.57 -3.34
CA PRO A 119 16.33 11.78 -4.56
C PRO A 119 15.55 11.62 -5.88
N GLU A 120 14.56 10.71 -5.95
CA GLU A 120 13.62 10.62 -7.09
C GLU A 120 12.52 11.70 -7.06
N ARG A 121 12.40 12.42 -5.95
CA ARG A 121 11.31 13.36 -5.64
C ARG A 121 11.82 14.78 -5.36
N SER A 122 13.13 14.98 -5.50
CA SER A 122 13.83 16.22 -5.19
C SER A 122 13.44 17.21 -6.28
N GLN A 123 12.45 18.06 -6.00
CA GLN A 123 11.78 19.07 -6.85
C GLN A 123 10.33 18.79 -7.26
N LEU A 124 9.69 17.71 -6.77
CA LEU A 124 8.25 17.52 -7.00
C LEU A 124 7.43 18.20 -5.90
N ASP A 125 6.87 19.36 -6.23
CA ASP A 125 5.78 19.95 -5.44
C ASP A 125 4.58 18.99 -5.45
N LEU A 126 3.98 18.80 -4.27
CA LEU A 126 2.74 18.05 -4.13
C LEU A 126 1.66 18.70 -5.01
N LYS A 127 1.09 17.93 -5.92
CA LYS A 127 -0.05 18.40 -6.72
C LYS A 127 -1.32 18.13 -5.94
N TYR A 128 -1.85 19.15 -5.28
CA TYR A 128 -3.05 19.04 -4.47
C TYR A 128 -4.33 18.96 -5.31
N ALA A 129 -5.29 18.19 -4.82
CA ALA A 129 -6.66 18.18 -5.30
C ALA A 129 -7.34 19.52 -4.98
N ALA A 130 -8.31 19.91 -5.82
CA ALA A 130 -9.16 21.05 -5.54
C ALA A 130 -9.87 20.88 -4.18
N ASP A 131 -9.99 21.97 -3.43
CA ASP A 131 -10.66 22.03 -2.12
C ASP A 131 -10.07 21.14 -1.02
N SER A 132 -8.86 20.60 -1.23
CA SER A 132 -8.15 19.82 -0.22
C SER A 132 -7.58 20.71 0.90
N PRO A 133 -7.44 20.20 2.14
CA PRO A 133 -6.94 20.98 3.28
C PRO A 133 -5.40 21.12 3.28
N ALA A 134 -4.80 21.58 2.16
CA ALA A 134 -3.35 21.60 1.92
C ALA A 134 -2.53 22.22 3.08
N LYS A 135 -2.98 23.36 3.63
CA LYS A 135 -2.29 24.06 4.72
C LYS A 135 -2.19 23.23 6.00
N GLU A 136 -3.24 22.49 6.35
CA GLU A 136 -3.24 21.65 7.56
C GLU A 136 -2.26 20.47 7.41
N LEU A 137 -2.10 19.97 6.19
CA LEU A 137 -1.28 18.80 5.88
C LEU A 137 0.21 19.11 5.95
N GLU A 138 0.64 20.28 5.48
CA GLU A 138 2.06 20.69 5.50
C GLU A 138 2.65 20.74 6.91
N HIS A 139 1.82 20.96 7.94
CA HIS A 139 2.27 21.04 9.32
C HIS A 139 2.40 19.65 9.99
N ARG A 140 1.87 18.59 9.37
CA ARG A 140 1.90 17.24 9.96
C ARG A 140 3.26 16.60 9.83
N ARG A 141 3.76 16.07 10.96
CA ARG A 141 5.07 15.39 11.05
C ARG A 141 4.98 13.89 11.31
N THR A 142 3.78 13.34 11.49
CA THR A 142 3.57 11.92 11.71
C THR A 142 3.81 11.13 10.41
N ALA A 143 4.40 9.94 10.52
CA ALA A 143 4.52 9.03 9.39
C ALA A 143 3.13 8.54 8.96
N LEU A 144 2.87 8.59 7.67
CA LEU A 144 1.61 8.16 7.09
C LEU A 144 1.62 6.64 6.91
N PRO A 145 0.61 5.90 7.42
CA PRO A 145 0.45 4.48 7.12
C PRO A 145 0.39 4.26 5.61
N CYS A 146 1.24 3.36 5.12
CA CYS A 146 1.40 3.10 3.70
C CYS A 146 0.55 1.90 3.25
N TYR A 147 -0.20 2.13 2.18
CA TYR A 147 -1.09 1.17 1.55
C TYR A 147 -0.73 0.99 0.08
N GLU A 148 -0.53 -0.26 -0.32
CA GLU A 148 -0.19 -0.64 -1.68
C GLU A 148 -1.39 -1.28 -2.37
N THR A 149 -1.70 -0.83 -3.57
CA THR A 149 -2.83 -1.34 -4.36
C THR A 149 -2.44 -1.35 -5.84
N THR A 150 -3.18 -2.12 -6.64
CA THR A 150 -3.01 -2.12 -8.09
C THR A 150 -4.25 -1.62 -8.81
N ALA A 151 -4.12 -1.35 -10.11
CA ALA A 151 -5.27 -1.02 -10.94
C ALA A 151 -6.34 -2.13 -10.99
N ASP A 152 -5.96 -3.40 -10.83
CA ASP A 152 -6.91 -4.52 -10.76
C ASP A 152 -7.69 -4.55 -9.44
N ASP A 153 -7.17 -3.90 -8.41
CA ASP A 153 -7.82 -3.79 -7.10
C ASP A 153 -8.74 -2.56 -6.98
N TYR A 154 -8.80 -1.72 -8.01
CA TYR A 154 -9.64 -0.53 -8.03
C TYR A 154 -11.06 -0.89 -8.49
N SER A 155 -12.04 -0.68 -7.61
CA SER A 155 -13.42 -1.07 -7.86
C SER A 155 -14.22 0.03 -8.54
N LYS A 156 -14.29 1.22 -7.93
CA LYS A 156 -15.13 2.34 -8.39
C LYS A 156 -14.76 3.65 -7.71
N ALA A 157 -15.35 4.73 -8.21
CA ALA A 157 -15.37 6.04 -7.59
C ALA A 157 -16.82 6.53 -7.41
N ALA A 158 -17.07 7.25 -6.32
CA ALA A 158 -18.33 7.93 -6.04
C ALA A 158 -18.06 9.36 -5.59
N ARG A 159 -18.91 10.31 -5.99
CA ARG A 159 -18.86 11.68 -5.48
C ARG A 159 -19.59 11.76 -4.15
N GLU A 160 -18.97 12.45 -3.20
CA GLU A 160 -19.53 12.73 -1.88
C GLU A 160 -19.56 14.24 -1.64
N PRO A 161 -20.62 14.79 -1.01
CA PRO A 161 -20.65 16.21 -0.66
C PRO A 161 -19.50 16.58 0.29
N ILE A 162 -18.75 17.63 -0.04
CA ILE A 162 -17.74 18.19 0.86
C ILE A 162 -18.46 18.85 2.06
N PRO A 163 -18.16 18.47 3.32
CA PRO A 163 -18.77 19.13 4.47
C PRO A 163 -18.37 20.62 4.52
N PRO A 164 -19.30 21.52 4.87
CA PRO A 164 -19.03 22.95 4.89
C PRO A 164 -17.95 23.30 5.93
N PRO A 165 -17.13 24.34 5.67
CA PRO A 165 -16.13 24.79 6.63
C PRO A 165 -16.81 25.19 7.96
N PRO A 166 -16.17 24.95 9.11
CA PRO A 166 -16.71 25.34 10.40
C PRO A 166 -16.90 26.87 10.44
N PRO A 167 -17.98 27.37 11.07
CA PRO A 167 -18.22 28.79 11.18
C PRO A 167 -17.05 29.48 11.90
N PRO A 168 -16.67 30.71 11.50
CA PRO A 168 -15.61 31.45 12.17
C PRO A 168 -15.99 31.64 13.64
N SER A 169 -15.07 31.31 14.55
CA SER A 169 -15.24 31.52 15.98
C SER A 169 -15.60 32.99 16.24
N PRO A 170 -16.62 33.29 17.07
CA PRO A 170 -16.95 34.66 17.41
C PRO A 170 -15.74 35.27 18.12
N SER A 171 -15.06 36.21 17.45
CA SER A 171 -14.05 37.06 18.06
C SER A 171 -14.75 37.90 19.12
N LEU A 172 -14.59 37.54 20.39
CA LEU A 172 -14.87 38.42 21.50
C LEU A 172 -13.94 39.62 21.36
N SER A 173 -14.45 40.69 20.77
CA SER A 173 -13.85 42.02 20.87
C SER A 173 -13.97 42.43 22.33
N GLU A 174 -12.91 42.22 23.11
CA GLU A 174 -12.74 42.88 24.40
C GLU A 174 -12.84 44.40 24.18
N ARG A 175 -13.49 45.04 25.14
CA ARG A 175 -13.99 46.41 25.11
C ARG A 175 -13.05 47.34 25.85
#